data_AF-A0A937YZ50-F1
#
_entry.id   AF-A0A937YZ50-F1
#
_cell.length_a   1.000
_cell.length_b   1.000
_cell.length_c   1.000
_cell.angle_alpha   90.00
_cell.angle_beta   90.00
_cell.angle_gamma   90.00
#
_symmetry.space_group_name_H-M   'P 1'
#
loop_
_entity.id
_entity.type
_entity.pdbx_description
1 polymer ?
#
loop_
_entity_poly.entity_id
_entity_poly.type
_entity_poly.pdbx_seq_one_letter_code
_entity_poly.pdbx_strand_id
1 'polypeptide(L)' 'MAEKVRRVRAGVIGAGIGKFHIQGFQSHPDAECVALCDLN' A
#
# COMPACT_ATOMS: atom_id res chain seq x y z
N MET A 1 23.32 -4.82 15.68
CA MET A 1 22.59 -3.74 14.98
C MET A 1 21.46 -4.40 14.22
N ALA A 2 20.20 -4.24 14.63
CA ALA A 2 19.08 -4.84 13.90
C ALA A 2 18.83 -4.05 12.61
N GLU A 3 18.77 -4.74 11.47
CA GLU A 3 18.41 -4.14 10.20
C GLU A 3 16.97 -3.62 10.28
N LYS A 4 16.77 -2.33 10.06
CA LYS A 4 15.44 -1.71 10.04
C LYS A 4 14.75 -2.18 8.76
N VAL A 5 13.85 -3.16 8.86
CA VAL A 5 13.06 -3.66 7.74
C VAL A 5 12.45 -2.47 7.00
N ARG A 6 12.88 -2.25 5.76
CA ARG A 6 12.38 -1.14 4.94
C ARG A 6 11.01 -1.54 4.42
N ARG A 7 9.95 -0.93 5.00
CA ARG A 7 8.58 -1.15 4.54
C ARG A 7 8.44 -0.82 3.06
N VAL A 8 7.72 -1.67 2.32
CA VAL A 8 7.32 -1.41 0.94
C VAL A 8 6.26 -0.32 0.96
N ARG A 9 6.54 0.80 0.27
CA ARG A 9 5.60 1.92 0.14
C ARG A 9 4.94 1.86 -1.22
N ALA A 10 3.63 1.61 -1.25
CA ALA A 10 2.85 1.46 -2.47
C ALA A 10 1.88 2.63 -2.66
N GLY A 11 1.73 3.09 -3.90
CA GLY A 11 0.64 3.96 -4.33
C GLY A 11 -0.34 3.17 -5.18
N VAL A 12 -1.64 3.47 -5.06
CA VAL A 12 -2.71 2.86 -5.88
C VAL A 12 -3.33 3.91 -6.79
N ILE A 13 -3.52 3.58 -8.07
CA ILE A 13 -4.22 4.43 -9.05
C ILE A 13 -5.49 3.69 -9.48
N GLY A 14 -6.65 4.29 -9.24
CA GLY A 14 -7.97 3.71 -9.47
C GLY A 14 -8.47 2.86 -8.29
N ALA A 15 -9.51 3.34 -7.59
CA ALA A 15 -10.07 2.71 -6.39
C ALA A 15 -11.02 1.53 -6.68
N GLY A 16 -11.46 1.33 -7.93
CA GLY A 16 -12.40 0.28 -8.32
C GLY A 16 -11.95 -1.13 -7.90
N ILE A 17 -11.04 -1.74 -8.66
CA ILE A 17 -10.35 -2.97 -8.23
C ILE A 17 -9.21 -2.65 -7.25
N GLY A 18 -8.63 -1.45 -7.34
CA GLY A 18 -7.51 -1.03 -6.50
C GLY A 18 -7.77 -1.13 -5.00
N LYS A 19 -9.04 -1.07 -4.55
CA LYS A 19 -9.41 -1.33 -3.15
C LYS A 19 -8.87 -2.65 -2.60
N PHE A 20 -8.79 -3.71 -3.41
CA PHE A 20 -8.27 -5.00 -2.97
C PHE A 20 -6.75 -4.99 -2.81
N HIS A 21 -6.04 -4.18 -3.61
CA HIS A 21 -4.61 -3.94 -3.41
C HIS A 21 -4.34 -3.12 -2.15
N ILE A 22 -5.16 -2.08 -1.88
CA ILE A 22 -5.07 -1.30 -0.63
C ILE A 22 -5.23 -2.23 0.57
N GLN A 23 -6.26 -3.09 0.56
CA GLN A 23 -6.49 -4.08 1.62
C GLN A 23 -5.31 -5.05 1.76
N GLY A 24 -4.75 -5.54 0.66
CA GLY A 24 -3.57 -6.41 0.67
C GLY A 24 -2.32 -5.74 1.24
N PHE A 25 -2.07 -4.46 0.92
CA PHE A 25 -0.95 -3.72 1.49
C PHE A 25 -1.17 -3.44 2.99
N GLN A 26 -2.39 -3.12 3.39
CA GLN A 26 -2.73 -2.85 4.80
C GLN A 26 -2.70 -4.11 5.68
N SER A 27 -2.87 -5.30 5.10
CA SER A 27 -2.84 -6.56 5.85
C SER A 27 -1.43 -7.10 6.12
N HIS A 28 -0.40 -6.57 5.45
CA HIS A 28 0.98 -7.06 5.58
C HIS A 28 1.81 -6.14 6.49
N PRO A 29 2.53 -6.66 7.52
CA PRO A 29 3.24 -5.84 8.50
C PRO A 29 4.39 -4.99 7.92
N ASP A 30 4.97 -5.45 6.80
CA ASP A 30 6.07 -4.79 6.11
C ASP A 30 5.67 -4.03 4.83
N ALA A 31 4.37 -3.79 4.62
CA ALA A 31 3.87 -2.99 3.51
C ALA A 31 2.94 -1.86 3.99
N GLU A 32 2.86 -0.79 3.21
CA GLU A 32 2.01 0.36 3.51
C GLU A 32 1.53 0.99 2.20
N CYS A 33 0.21 1.21 2.09
CA CYS A 33 -0.36 2.01 1.01
C CYS A 33 -0.28 3.49 1.40
N VAL A 34 0.62 4.23 0.78
CA VAL A 34 0.96 5.62 1.15
C VAL A 34 0.29 6.68 0.27
N ALA A 35 -0.32 6.26 -0.85
CA ALA A 35 -1.00 7.17 -1.76
C ALA A 35 -2.15 6.47 -2.49
N LEU A 36 -3.21 7.24 -2.79
CA LEU A 36 -4.31 6.87 -3.68
C LEU A 36 -4.55 8.02 -4.65
N CYS A 37 -4.69 7.70 -5.93
CA CYS A 37 -5.14 8.62 -6.97
C CYS A 37 -6.37 8.01 -7.68
N ASP A 38 -7.43 8.78 -7.80
CA ASP A 38 -8.63 8.42 -8.56
C ASP A 38 -9.19 9.70 -9.23
N LEU A 39 -10.09 9.53 -10.21
CA LEU A 39 -10.72 10.65 -10.91
C LEU A 39 -12.04 11.08 -10.28
N ASN A 40 -12.54 10.36 -9.26
CA ASN A 40 -13.79 10.64 -8.55
C ASN A 40 -13.59 11.45 -7.27
#